data_AF-A0A3R6MCF3-F1
#
_entry.id   AF-A0A3R6MCF3-F1
#
_cell.length_a   1.000
_cell.length_b   1.000
_cell.length_c   1.000
_cell.angle_alpha   90.00
_cell.angle_beta   90.00
_cell.angle_gamma   90.00
#
_symmetry.space_group_name_H-M   'P 1'
#
loop_
_entity.id
_entity.type
_entity.pdbx_description
1 polymer ?
#
loop_
_entity_poly.entity_id
_entity_poly.type
_entity_poly.pdbx_seq_one_letter_code
_entity_poly.pdbx_strand_id
1 'polypeptide(L)'
;MTRDDIELMRSHNRLFMIANYAEEQILRYYRVPEPDTPLQFIKFRYSAEILERIGVNPALRQNLNNQNIGNVMKRLGFKKIHKKNGNGWAVIEKEGSEINNDAFIDPNDTVED
;
A
#
# COMPACT_ATOMS: atom_id res chain seq x y z
N MET A 1 -31.00 1.62 14.21
CA MET A 1 -29.79 2.31 13.72
C MET A 1 -30.02 3.79 13.88
N THR A 2 -29.27 4.42 14.78
CA THR A 2 -29.31 5.88 14.99
C THR A 2 -28.49 6.57 13.91
N ARG A 3 -28.66 7.89 13.77
CA ARG A 3 -27.92 8.71 12.80
C ARG A 3 -26.40 8.63 13.02
N ASP A 4 -26.00 8.49 14.28
CA ASP A 4 -24.60 8.31 14.70
C ASP A 4 -24.05 6.93 14.28
N ASP A 5 -24.85 5.86 14.34
CA ASP A 5 -24.46 4.54 13.83
C ASP A 5 -24.18 4.58 12.32
N ILE A 6 -24.97 5.34 11.56
CA ILE A 6 -24.83 5.49 10.11
C ILE A 6 -23.56 6.28 9.75
N GLU A 7 -23.26 7.35 10.49
CA GLU A 7 -22.04 8.13 10.28
C GLU A 7 -20.78 7.37 10.71
N LEU A 8 -20.85 6.60 11.79
CA LEU A 8 -19.78 5.70 12.22
C LEU A 8 -19.53 4.61 11.17
N MET A 9 -20.58 3.99 10.62
CA MET A 9 -20.45 3.02 9.54
C MET A 9 -19.88 3.64 8.25
N ARG A 10 -20.29 4.88 7.89
CA ARG A 10 -19.71 5.59 6.75
C ARG A 10 -18.24 5.95 6.95
N SER A 11 -17.87 6.38 8.15
CA SER A 11 -16.47 6.68 8.52
C SER A 11 -15.63 5.41 8.49
N HIS A 12 -16.13 4.32 9.07
CA HIS A 12 -15.48 3.02 9.07
C HIS A 12 -15.32 2.48 7.64
N ASN A 13 -16.38 2.49 6.83
CA ASN A 13 -16.32 2.06 5.42
C ASN A 13 -15.36 2.93 4.60
N ARG A 14 -15.33 4.25 4.82
CA ARG A 14 -14.38 5.15 4.12
C ARG A 14 -12.93 4.86 4.53
N LEU A 15 -12.66 4.68 5.81
CA LEU A 15 -11.33 4.31 6.31
C LEU A 15 -10.91 2.94 5.82
N PHE A 16 -11.83 1.97 5.78
CA PHE A 16 -11.59 0.62 5.28
C PHE A 16 -11.33 0.61 3.77
N MET A 17 -12.14 1.31 2.98
CA MET A 17 -11.94 1.46 1.54
C MET A 17 -10.61 2.15 1.20
N ILE A 18 -10.24 3.22 1.93
CA ILE A 18 -8.99 3.94 1.68
C ILE A 18 -7.77 3.12 2.13
N ALA A 19 -7.87 2.45 3.28
CA ALA A 19 -6.85 1.53 3.76
C ALA A 19 -6.64 0.39 2.76
N ASN A 20 -7.72 -0.22 2.29
CA ASN A 20 -7.69 -1.30 1.30
C ASN A 20 -7.06 -0.82 -0.02
N TYR A 21 -7.48 0.34 -0.53
CA TYR A 21 -6.89 0.91 -1.74
C TYR A 21 -5.39 1.23 -1.59
N ALA A 22 -4.99 1.86 -0.49
CA ALA A 22 -3.58 2.17 -0.25
C ALA A 22 -2.73 0.89 -0.18
N GLU A 23 -3.25 -0.15 0.48
CA GLU A 23 -2.60 -1.46 0.57
C GLU A 23 -2.48 -2.11 -0.80
N GLU A 24 -3.58 -2.22 -1.54
CA GLU A 24 -3.60 -2.76 -2.89
C GLU A 24 -2.60 -2.04 -3.79
N GLN A 25 -2.58 -0.70 -3.79
CA GLN A 25 -1.64 0.04 -4.64
C GLN A 25 -0.19 -0.12 -4.18
N ILE A 26 0.10 -0.16 -2.87
CA ILE A 26 1.46 -0.44 -2.40
C ILE A 26 1.90 -1.84 -2.83
N LEU A 27 1.07 -2.85 -2.60
CA LEU A 27 1.37 -4.25 -2.94
C LEU A 27 1.45 -4.47 -4.45
N ARG A 28 0.74 -3.67 -5.25
CA ARG A 28 0.86 -3.67 -6.71
C ARG A 28 2.26 -3.29 -7.19
N TYR A 29 2.91 -2.33 -6.53
CA TYR A 29 4.23 -1.81 -6.97
C TYR A 29 5.41 -2.32 -6.13
N TYR A 30 5.16 -2.80 -4.92
CA TYR A 30 6.21 -3.14 -3.95
C TYR A 30 5.95 -4.48 -3.28
N ARG A 31 7.01 -5.24 -3.02
CA ARG A 31 7.00 -6.40 -2.11
C ARG A 31 7.77 -6.10 -0.84
N VAL A 32 7.35 -6.74 0.23
CA VAL A 32 8.08 -6.75 1.51
C VAL A 32 9.33 -7.60 1.32
N PRO A 33 10.54 -7.09 1.63
CA PRO A 33 11.74 -7.91 1.66
C PRO A 33 11.63 -8.99 2.73
N GLU A 34 11.85 -10.24 2.34
CA GLU A 34 11.99 -11.37 3.25
C GLU A 34 13.37 -11.36 3.95
N PRO A 35 13.55 -12.04 5.09
CA PRO A 35 14.81 -12.03 5.83
C PRO A 35 16.03 -12.53 5.02
N ASP A 36 15.80 -13.37 4.02
CA ASP A 36 16.80 -13.96 3.13
C ASP A 36 16.89 -13.25 1.76
N THR A 37 16.09 -12.21 1.53
CA THR A 37 16.14 -11.44 0.29
C THR A 37 17.54 -10.82 0.10
N PRO A 38 18.23 -11.06 -1.03
CA PRO A 38 19.54 -10.48 -1.27
C PRO A 38 19.52 -8.94 -1.28
N LEU A 39 20.46 -8.32 -0.57
CA LEU A 39 20.50 -6.85 -0.36
C LEU A 39 20.46 -6.03 -1.66
N GLN A 40 21.00 -6.56 -2.76
CA GLN A 40 21.00 -5.90 -4.07
C GLN A 40 19.60 -5.64 -4.64
N PHE A 41 18.59 -6.41 -4.21
CA PHE A 41 17.19 -6.25 -4.63
C PHE A 41 16.39 -5.33 -3.70
N ILE A 42 16.94 -5.02 -2.51
CA ILE A 42 16.27 -4.18 -1.52
C ILE A 42 16.59 -2.72 -1.78
N LYS A 43 15.57 -1.93 -2.09
CA LYS A 43 15.66 -0.49 -2.29
C LYS A 43 15.17 0.26 -1.05
N PHE A 44 15.73 1.44 -0.86
CA PHE A 44 15.24 2.42 0.11
C PHE A 44 14.33 3.42 -0.61
N ARG A 45 13.11 3.64 -0.11
CA ARG A 45 12.20 4.67 -0.63
C ARG A 45 11.63 5.55 0.47
N TYR A 46 11.57 6.84 0.21
CA TYR A 46 10.87 7.80 1.06
C TYR A 46 9.35 7.61 0.94
N SER A 47 8.61 7.92 2.01
CA SER A 47 7.14 7.89 1.98
C SER A 47 6.57 8.78 0.85
N ALA A 48 7.23 9.90 0.55
CA ALA A 48 6.81 10.80 -0.53
C ALA A 48 6.93 10.16 -1.92
N GLU A 49 8.01 9.42 -2.20
CA GLU A 49 8.18 8.71 -3.47
C GLU A 49 7.12 7.61 -3.65
N ILE A 50 6.82 6.88 -2.56
CA ILE A 50 5.77 5.86 -2.55
C ILE A 50 4.41 6.51 -2.81
N LEU A 51 4.11 7.62 -2.12
CA LEU A 51 2.87 8.38 -2.32
C LEU A 51 2.72 8.93 -3.73
N GLU A 52 3.79 9.43 -4.34
CA GLU A 52 3.79 9.89 -5.73
C GLU A 52 3.47 8.74 -6.70
N ARG A 53 4.02 7.55 -6.43
CA ARG A 53 3.80 6.35 -7.25
C ARG A 53 2.38 5.82 -7.17
N ILE A 54 1.77 5.80 -5.97
CA ILE A 54 0.44 5.21 -5.74
C ILE A 54 -0.71 6.23 -5.80
N GLY A 55 -0.40 7.51 -5.61
CA GLY A 55 -1.36 8.61 -5.48
C GLY A 55 -1.89 9.18 -6.80
N VAL A 56 -1.84 8.39 -7.87
CA VAL A 56 -2.17 8.83 -9.24
C VAL A 56 -3.68 9.09 -9.41
N ASN A 57 -4.52 8.51 -8.56
CA ASN A 57 -5.96 8.78 -8.54
C ASN A 57 -6.28 10.06 -7.74
N PRO A 58 -6.71 11.16 -8.40
CA PRO A 58 -6.94 12.45 -7.73
C PRO A 58 -8.04 12.40 -6.67
N ALA A 59 -9.03 11.53 -6.81
CA ALA A 59 -10.15 11.41 -5.87
C ALA A 59 -9.73 10.81 -4.51
N LEU A 60 -8.65 10.03 -4.50
CA LEU A 60 -8.16 9.32 -3.31
C LEU A 60 -6.95 10.02 -2.69
N ARG A 61 -6.24 10.86 -3.46
CA ARG A 61 -5.07 11.63 -3.05
C ARG A 61 -5.32 12.53 -1.84
N GLN A 62 -6.52 13.09 -1.69
CA GLN A 62 -6.86 13.96 -0.56
C GLN A 62 -6.86 13.23 0.79
N ASN A 63 -7.05 11.90 0.81
CA ASN A 63 -7.08 11.11 2.04
C ASN A 63 -5.78 10.28 2.26
N LEU A 64 -4.85 10.30 1.29
CA LEU A 64 -3.54 9.66 1.36
C LEU A 64 -2.48 10.68 1.82
N ASN A 65 -2.26 10.77 3.13
CA ASN A 65 -1.22 11.61 3.70
C ASN A 65 -0.05 10.79 4.29
N ASN A 66 1.06 11.46 4.63
CA ASN A 66 2.28 10.84 5.16
C ASN A 66 2.09 10.08 6.50
N GLN A 67 1.08 10.41 7.31
CA GLN A 67 0.82 9.69 8.56
C GLN A 67 0.08 8.38 8.29
N ASN A 68 -0.91 8.39 7.39
CA ASN A 68 -1.64 7.18 7.00
C ASN A 68 -0.73 6.17 6.30
N ILE A 69 0.14 6.60 5.38
CA ILE A 69 1.01 5.67 4.65
C ILE A 69 2.00 4.95 5.55
N GLY A 70 2.55 5.62 6.57
CA GLY A 70 3.49 4.98 7.49
C GLY A 70 2.85 3.89 8.34
N ASN A 71 1.57 4.02 8.67
CA ASN A 71 0.82 2.98 9.38
C ASN A 71 0.51 1.80 8.46
N VAL A 72 0.10 2.06 7.22
CA VAL A 72 -0.15 1.03 6.22
C VAL A 72 1.12 0.22 5.93
N MET A 73 2.24 0.89 5.66
CA MET A 73 3.53 0.24 5.42
C MET A 73 3.94 -0.69 6.57
N LYS A 74 3.76 -0.26 7.83
CA LYS A 74 4.03 -1.11 9.00
C LYS A 74 3.11 -2.32 9.07
N ARG A 75 1.81 -2.13 8.84
CA ARG A 75 0.81 -3.21 8.89
C ARG A 75 1.07 -4.27 7.82
N LEU A 76 1.51 -3.84 6.64
CA LEU A 76 1.95 -4.73 5.56
C LEU A 76 3.30 -5.42 5.84
N GLY A 77 4.04 -5.02 6.87
CA GLY A 77 5.30 -5.67 7.27
C GLY A 77 6.59 -5.02 6.73
N PHE A 78 6.48 -3.91 5.97
CA PHE A 78 7.66 -3.19 5.49
C PHE A 78 8.50 -2.64 6.65
N LYS A 79 9.82 -2.73 6.52
CA LYS A 79 10.75 -2.25 7.54
C LYS A 79 11.08 -0.78 7.32
N LYS A 80 10.90 0.03 8.37
CA LYS A 80 11.31 1.44 8.37
C LYS A 80 12.83 1.53 8.51
N ILE A 81 13.46 2.32 7.65
CA ILE A 81 14.90 2.61 7.68
C ILE A 81 15.10 4.07 8.08
N HIS A 82 15.99 4.29 9.03
CA HIS A 82 16.44 5.61 9.47
C HIS A 82 17.82 5.90 8.85
N LYS A 83 17.93 6.93 8.00
CA LYS A 83 19.20 7.40 7.42
C LYS A 83 19.49 8.83 7.88
N LYS A 84 20.75 9.28 7.73
CA LYS A 84 21.19 10.64 8.06
C LYS A 84 20.34 11.74 7.39
N ASN A 85 19.89 11.49 6.16
CA ASN A 85 19.16 12.46 5.34
C ASN A 85 17.63 12.25 5.34
N GLY A 86 17.11 11.32 6.16
CA GLY A 86 15.68 11.10 6.27
C GLY A 86 15.28 9.66 6.54
N ASN A 87 13.97 9.47 6.68
CA ASN A 87 13.36 8.19 7.00
C ASN A 87 12.62 7.64 5.79
N GLY A 88 12.69 6.32 5.61
CA GLY A 88 12.03 5.64 4.50
C GLY A 88 11.79 4.17 4.80
N TRP A 89 11.63 3.38 3.76
CA TRP A 89 11.21 1.99 3.84
C TRP A 89 12.10 1.10 2.98
N ALA A 90 12.38 -0.10 3.49
CA ALA A 90 12.97 -1.19 2.73
C ALA A 90 11.88 -1.81 1.84
N VAL A 91 12.05 -1.79 0.52
CA VAL A 91 11.08 -2.31 -0.44
C VAL A 91 11.79 -3.10 -1.53
N ILE A 92 11.11 -4.08 -2.12
CA ILE A 92 11.48 -4.62 -3.45
C ILE A 92 10.52 -3.98 -4.45
N GLU A 93 11.03 -3.30 -5.48
CA GLU A 93 10.19 -2.76 -6.56
C GLU A 93 9.80 -3.88 -7.54
N LYS A 94 8.51 -4.01 -7.82
CA LYS A 94 8.00 -4.90 -8.86
C LYS A 94 8.25 -4.30 -10.25
N GLU A 95 8.62 -5.13 -11.21
CA GLU A 95 8.79 -4.72 -12.61
C GLU A 95 7.46 -4.70 -13.39
N GLY A 96 7.45 -4.10 -14.58
CA GLY A 96 6.23 -3.88 -15.37
C GLY A 96 5.43 -5.15 -15.69
N SER A 97 6.12 -6.28 -15.88
CA SER A 97 5.49 -7.59 -16.06
C SER A 97 4.83 -8.11 -14.78
N GLU A 98 5.48 -7.94 -13.63
CA GLU A 98 4.95 -8.35 -12.32
C GLU A 98 3.74 -7.52 -11.88
N ILE A 99 3.67 -6.25 -12.29
CA ILE A 99 2.57 -5.32 -11.98
C ILE A 99 1.24 -5.74 -12.67
N ASN A 100 1.33 -6.55 -13.73
CA ASN A 100 0.18 -7.01 -14.52
C ASN A 100 -0.21 -8.48 -14.25
N ASN A 101 0.48 -9.20 -13.37
CA ASN A 101 0.16 -10.61 -13.11
C ASN A 101 -1.22 -10.80 -12.47
N ASP A 102 -1.64 -9.90 -11.57
CA ASP A 102 -2.98 -9.92 -10.95
C ASP A 102 -4.11 -9.48 -11.91
N ALA A 103 -3.80 -9.18 -13.19
CA ALA A 103 -4.81 -8.87 -14.19
C ALA A 103 -5.46 -10.13 -14.79
N PHE A 104 -4.85 -11.30 -14.58
CA PHE A 104 -5.36 -12.58 -15.08
C PHE A 104 -6.09 -13.31 -13.96
N ILE A 105 -7.25 -13.87 -14.29
CA ILE A 105 -8.00 -14.76 -13.39
C ILE A 105 -7.25 -16.09 -13.31
N ASP A 106 -6.88 -16.51 -12.10
CA ASP A 106 -6.34 -17.84 -11.85
C ASP A 106 -7.48 -18.86 -11.92
N PRO A 107 -7.28 -20.06 -12.51
CA PRO A 107 -8.30 -21.12 -12.51
C PRO A 107 -8.79 -21.53 -11.11
N ASN A 108 -8.04 -21.20 -10.05
CA ASN A 108 -8.41 -21.45 -8.66
C ASN A 108 -9.08 -20.24 -7.98
N ASP A 109 -9.25 -19.12 -8.66
CA ASP A 109 -9.97 -17.97 -8.12
C ASP A 109 -11.44 -18.32 -7.88
N THR A 110 -11.93 -17.93 -6.70
CA THR A 110 -13.36 -18.04 -6.39
C THR A 110 -14.08 -16.86 -7.01
N VAL A 111 -14.94 -17.13 -7.99
CA VAL A 111 -15.83 -16.11 -8.57
C VAL A 111 -17.14 -16.13 -7.79
N GLU A 112 -17.49 -14.99 -7.18
CA GLU A 112 -18.81 -14.80 -6.55
C GLU A 112 -19.87 -14.47 -7.62
N ASP A 113 -21.05 -15.09 -7.53
CA ASP A 113 -22.21 -14.91 -8.44
C ASP A 113 -22.99 -13.59 -8.21
#